data_AF-A0A971EW09-F1
#
_entry.id   AF-A0A971EW09-F1
#
_cell.length_a   1.000
_cell.length_b   1.000
_cell.length_c   1.000
_cell.angle_alpha   90.00
_cell.angle_beta   90.00
_cell.angle_gamma   90.00
#
_symmetry.space_group_name_H-M   'P 1'
#
loop_
_entity.id
_entity.type
_entity.pdbx_description
1 polymer ?
#
loop_
_entity_poly.entity_id
_entity_poly.type
_entity_poly.pdbx_seq_one_letter_code
_entity_poly.pdbx_strand_id
1 'polypeptide(L)'
;MLKLNRETLTDKIYACWIGKNIGGTMGVPYEGKTEMNDIKGYATVKGEAYPNDDLDLQLVWLSAMELHGPHQLNSHALGEYWLRCVPPHWNEYGICKANMEYGILPPMSGELNNRWKHSNGAWIRSEIWACLAPGHP
;
A
#
# COMPACT_ATOMS: atom_id res chain seq x y z
N MET A 1 -6.31 25.64 15.42
CA MET A 1 -7.00 24.37 15.09
C MET A 1 -7.34 24.40 13.61
N LEU A 2 -6.84 23.44 12.84
CA LEU A 2 -7.06 23.37 11.40
C LEU A 2 -8.55 23.09 11.13
N LYS A 3 -9.21 23.88 10.29
CA LYS A 3 -10.61 23.64 9.89
C LYS A 3 -10.62 22.99 8.51
N LEU A 4 -11.00 21.72 8.46
CA LEU A 4 -11.15 20.98 7.22
C LEU A 4 -12.61 21.04 6.76
N ASN A 5 -12.84 21.47 5.52
CA ASN A 5 -14.16 21.34 4.90
C ASN A 5 -14.40 19.86 4.57
N ARG A 6 -15.53 19.31 5.04
CA ARG A 6 -15.86 17.88 4.86
C ARG A 6 -16.00 17.50 3.40
N GLU A 7 -16.66 18.32 2.59
CA GLU A 7 -16.84 18.06 1.15
C GLU A 7 -15.50 18.04 0.44
N THR A 8 -14.67 19.05 0.66
CA THR A 8 -13.30 19.11 0.10
C THR A 8 -12.44 17.95 0.59
N LEU A 9 -12.57 17.53 1.85
CA LEU A 9 -11.80 16.42 2.40
C LEU A 9 -12.22 15.09 1.76
N THR A 10 -13.52 14.82 1.68
CA THR A 10 -14.07 13.62 1.03
C THR A 10 -13.63 13.55 -0.43
N ASP A 11 -13.74 14.67 -1.17
CA ASP A 11 -13.31 14.75 -2.57
C ASP A 11 -11.83 14.42 -2.74
N LYS A 12 -10.97 14.98 -1.89
CA LYS A 12 -9.52 14.72 -1.93
C LYS A 12 -9.14 13.28 -1.55
N ILE A 13 -9.78 12.70 -0.53
CA ILE A 13 -9.55 11.31 -0.14
C ILE A 13 -10.00 10.37 -1.26
N TYR A 14 -11.16 10.63 -1.86
CA TYR A 14 -11.67 9.87 -2.99
C TYR A 14 -10.73 9.96 -4.20
N ALA A 15 -10.29 11.18 -4.54
CA ALA A 15 -9.34 11.41 -5.63
C ALA A 15 -7.98 10.73 -5.37
N CYS A 16 -7.52 10.66 -4.11
CA CYS A 16 -6.31 9.93 -3.74
C CYS A 16 -6.43 8.43 -4.05
N TRP A 17 -7.52 7.80 -3.60
CA TRP A 17 -7.79 6.38 -3.84
C TRP A 17 -7.94 6.06 -5.33
N ILE A 18 -8.75 6.84 -6.04
CA ILE A 18 -8.96 6.65 -7.48
C ILE A 18 -7.69 6.94 -8.27
N GLY A 19 -6.94 7.99 -7.93
CA GLY A 19 -5.67 8.31 -8.57
C GLY A 19 -4.65 7.18 -8.44
N LYS A 20 -4.60 6.52 -7.28
CA LYS A 20 -3.74 5.36 -7.06
C LYS A 20 -4.13 4.19 -7.94
N ASN A 21 -5.43 3.87 -8.02
CA ASN A 21 -5.95 2.81 -8.89
C ASN A 21 -5.70 3.10 -10.38
N ILE A 22 -5.90 4.35 -10.81
CA ILE A 22 -5.59 4.84 -12.16
C ILE A 22 -4.12 4.62 -12.49
N GLY A 23 -3.23 5.06 -11.60
CA GLY A 23 -1.78 4.93 -11.78
C GLY A 23 -1.34 3.47 -11.89
N GLY A 24 -1.78 2.62 -10.97
CA GLY A 24 -1.49 1.18 -11.01
C GLY A 24 -2.01 0.52 -12.28
N THR A 25 -3.28 0.74 -12.63
CA THR A 25 -3.90 0.15 -13.82
C THR A 25 -3.21 0.57 -15.12
N MET A 26 -2.73 1.81 -15.20
CA MET A 26 -1.99 2.29 -16.36
C MET A 26 -0.54 1.77 -16.40
N GLY A 27 0.10 1.62 -15.24
CA GLY A 27 1.52 1.29 -15.11
C GLY A 27 1.84 -0.21 -15.25
N VAL A 28 1.00 -1.08 -14.68
CA VAL A 28 1.25 -2.54 -14.61
C VAL A 28 1.68 -3.18 -15.94
N PRO A 29 1.06 -2.89 -17.11
CA PRO A 29 1.47 -3.49 -18.40
C PRO A 29 2.88 -3.13 -18.86
N TYR A 30 3.50 -2.15 -18.22
CA TYR A 30 4.79 -1.59 -18.59
C TYR A 30 5.83 -1.72 -17.47
N GLU A 31 5.50 -2.40 -16.38
CA GLU A 31 6.44 -2.63 -15.29
C GLU A 31 7.69 -3.37 -15.79
N GLY A 32 8.87 -2.87 -15.38
CA GLY A 32 10.16 -3.43 -15.76
C GLY A 32 10.63 -3.11 -17.19
N LYS A 33 9.81 -2.44 -18.01
CA LYS A 33 10.21 -1.96 -19.33
C LYS A 33 11.10 -0.72 -19.20
N THR A 34 12.16 -0.66 -20.01
CA THR A 34 13.13 0.43 -19.99
C THR A 34 13.05 1.32 -21.23
N GLU A 35 12.28 0.90 -22.22
CA GLU A 35 12.03 1.63 -23.45
C GLU A 35 11.02 2.76 -23.27
N MET A 36 11.06 3.72 -24.19
CA MET A 36 10.04 4.75 -24.31
C MET A 36 8.75 4.13 -24.86
N ASN A 37 7.69 4.16 -24.07
CA ASN A 37 6.38 3.62 -24.45
C ASN A 37 5.50 4.72 -25.05
N ASP A 38 4.87 4.45 -26.20
CA ASP A 38 3.83 5.32 -26.79
C ASP A 38 2.44 4.88 -26.30
N ILE A 39 2.05 5.32 -25.10
CA ILE A 39 0.81 4.90 -24.43
C ILE A 39 -0.37 5.73 -24.95
N LYS A 40 -1.39 5.07 -25.51
CA LYS A 40 -2.60 5.71 -26.07
C LYS A 40 -3.86 5.58 -25.21
N GLY A 41 -3.76 4.89 -24.07
CA GLY A 41 -4.88 4.61 -23.18
C GLY A 41 -4.57 3.41 -22.28
N TYR A 42 -5.58 2.94 -21.57
CA TYR A 42 -5.46 1.72 -20.77
C TYR A 42 -5.35 0.48 -21.64
N ALA A 43 -4.52 -0.47 -21.22
CA ALA A 43 -4.45 -1.80 -21.82
C ALA A 43 -5.59 -2.72 -21.34
N THR A 44 -6.31 -2.34 -20.29
CA THR A 44 -7.47 -3.08 -19.77
C THR A 44 -8.73 -2.82 -20.58
N VAL A 45 -9.70 -3.73 -20.42
CA VAL A 45 -11.08 -3.47 -20.83
C VAL A 45 -11.63 -2.29 -20.03
N LYS A 46 -12.44 -1.45 -20.67
CA LYS A 46 -13.06 -0.29 -20.01
C LYS A 46 -13.84 -0.73 -18.76
N GLY A 47 -13.49 -0.14 -17.62
CA GLY A 47 -14.11 -0.43 -16.33
C GLY A 47 -13.41 -1.53 -15.53
N GLU A 48 -12.37 -2.17 -16.10
CA GLU A 48 -11.54 -3.14 -15.40
C GLU A 48 -10.22 -2.51 -14.96
N ALA A 49 -9.90 -2.70 -13.68
CA ALA A 49 -8.62 -2.33 -13.09
C ALA A 49 -7.69 -3.55 -13.06
N TYR A 50 -6.39 -3.33 -13.17
CA TYR A 50 -5.41 -4.38 -12.86
C TYR A 50 -5.31 -4.55 -11.33
N PRO A 51 -5.14 -5.80 -10.84
CA PRO A 51 -4.68 -6.01 -9.48
C PRO A 51 -3.27 -5.43 -9.34
N ASN A 52 -3.00 -4.75 -8.22
CA ASN A 52 -1.75 -4.06 -7.99
C ASN A 52 -1.47 -3.93 -6.49
N ASP A 53 -0.29 -4.37 -6.06
CA ASP A 53 0.09 -4.42 -4.66
C ASP A 53 0.13 -3.04 -4.00
N ASP A 54 0.40 -1.97 -4.75
CA ASP A 54 0.34 -0.63 -4.17
C ASP A 54 -1.03 -0.30 -3.59
N LEU A 55 -2.14 -0.73 -4.21
CA LEU A 55 -3.49 -0.42 -3.76
C LEU A 55 -4.07 -1.56 -2.92
N ASP A 56 -3.94 -2.79 -3.40
CA ASP A 56 -4.58 -3.96 -2.82
C ASP A 56 -4.08 -4.21 -1.40
N LEU A 57 -2.79 -3.99 -1.14
CA LEU A 57 -2.23 -4.14 0.21
C LEU A 57 -2.66 -3.01 1.16
N GLN A 58 -3.11 -1.86 0.66
CA GLN A 58 -3.72 -0.83 1.49
C GLN A 58 -5.14 -1.24 1.94
N LEU A 59 -5.86 -2.05 1.16
CA LEU A 59 -7.14 -2.62 1.58
C LEU A 59 -6.99 -3.54 2.79
N VAL A 60 -5.86 -4.24 2.91
CA VAL A 60 -5.56 -5.06 4.09
C VAL A 60 -5.47 -4.19 5.34
N TRP A 61 -4.81 -3.03 5.25
CA TRP A 61 -4.73 -2.07 6.35
C TRP A 61 -6.09 -1.47 6.69
N LEU A 62 -6.86 -1.08 5.68
CA LEU A 62 -8.21 -0.58 5.87
C LEU A 62 -9.10 -1.61 6.58
N SER A 63 -9.05 -2.88 6.13
CA SER A 63 -9.80 -3.97 6.75
C SER A 63 -9.39 -4.18 8.22
N ALA A 64 -8.09 -4.17 8.52
CA ALA A 64 -7.60 -4.26 9.89
C ALA A 64 -8.13 -3.10 10.77
N MET A 65 -8.22 -1.89 10.22
CA MET A 65 -8.75 -0.72 10.92
C MET A 65 -10.25 -0.80 11.15
N GLU A 66 -11.01 -1.25 10.16
CA GLU A 66 -12.46 -1.41 10.30
C GLU A 66 -12.80 -2.46 11.37
N LEU A 67 -12.00 -3.52 11.46
CA LEU A 67 -12.19 -4.61 12.42
C LEU A 67 -11.76 -4.25 13.85
N HIS A 68 -10.63 -3.55 14.01
CA HIS A 68 -10.03 -3.30 15.33
C HIS A 68 -10.11 -1.84 15.79
N GLY A 69 -10.45 -0.92 14.90
CA GLY A 69 -10.34 0.51 15.13
C GLY A 69 -8.90 1.02 14.93
N PRO A 70 -8.73 2.28 14.48
CA PRO A 70 -7.43 2.82 14.09
C PRO A 70 -6.43 2.96 15.26
N HIS A 71 -6.91 3.10 16.49
CA HIS A 71 -6.07 3.29 17.68
C HIS A 71 -5.52 1.99 18.28
N GLN A 72 -6.04 0.84 17.86
CA GLN A 72 -5.57 -0.47 18.35
C GLN A 72 -4.53 -1.10 17.41
N LEU A 73 -4.31 -0.50 16.23
CA LEU A 73 -3.30 -0.98 15.30
C LEU A 73 -1.92 -0.48 15.67
N ASN A 74 -0.97 -1.39 15.60
CA ASN A 74 0.45 -1.13 15.72
C ASN A 74 1.21 -2.01 14.71
N SER A 75 2.52 -1.86 14.62
CA SER A 75 3.35 -2.61 13.67
C SER A 75 3.26 -4.13 13.85
N HIS A 76 3.00 -4.63 15.06
CA HIS A 76 2.87 -6.06 15.33
C HIS A 76 1.55 -6.61 14.77
N ALA A 77 0.44 -5.94 15.07
CA ALA A 77 -0.87 -6.30 14.51
C ALA A 77 -0.84 -6.25 12.97
N LEU A 78 -0.26 -5.19 12.38
CA LEU A 78 -0.10 -5.10 10.94
C LEU A 78 0.81 -6.21 10.38
N GLY A 79 1.83 -6.63 11.13
CA GLY A 79 2.68 -7.78 10.79
C GLY A 79 1.91 -9.11 10.74
N GLU A 80 0.97 -9.33 11.65
CA GLU A 80 0.10 -10.53 11.62
C GLU A 80 -0.83 -10.51 10.39
N TYR A 81 -1.44 -9.37 10.10
CA TYR A 81 -2.23 -9.19 8.88
C TYR A 81 -1.39 -9.39 7.63
N TRP A 82 -0.13 -8.94 7.63
CA TRP A 82 0.80 -9.15 6.53
C TRP A 82 1.06 -10.64 6.28
N LEU A 83 1.38 -11.41 7.32
CA LEU A 83 1.59 -12.85 7.22
C LEU A 83 0.35 -13.58 6.71
N ARG A 84 -0.84 -13.18 7.17
CA ARG A 84 -2.11 -13.86 6.87
C ARG A 84 -2.69 -13.50 5.51
N CYS A 85 -2.63 -12.24 5.12
CA CYS A 85 -3.43 -11.69 4.02
C CYS A 85 -2.61 -11.31 2.79
N VAL A 86 -1.27 -11.35 2.83
CA VAL A 86 -0.40 -10.96 1.71
C VAL A 86 0.28 -12.20 1.14
N PRO A 87 -0.25 -12.80 0.05
CA PRO A 87 0.34 -14.00 -0.55
C PRO A 87 1.75 -13.81 -1.13
N PRO A 88 2.09 -12.70 -1.82
CA PRO A 88 3.40 -12.55 -2.44
C PRO A 88 4.58 -12.64 -1.47
N HIS A 89 5.71 -13.15 -1.97
CA HIS A 89 6.99 -13.26 -1.25
C HIS A 89 8.13 -12.56 -2.02
N TRP A 90 7.80 -11.50 -2.77
CA TRP A 90 8.79 -10.77 -3.55
C TRP A 90 9.67 -9.92 -2.65
N ASN A 91 10.98 -9.86 -2.95
CA ASN A 91 11.92 -8.87 -2.43
C ASN A 91 11.75 -8.57 -0.91
N GLU A 92 11.47 -7.31 -0.56
CA GLU A 92 11.30 -6.87 0.83
C GLU A 92 10.09 -7.51 1.52
N TYR A 93 9.02 -7.84 0.77
CA TYR A 93 7.82 -8.48 1.30
C TYR A 93 8.12 -9.90 1.77
N GLY A 94 8.85 -10.66 0.95
CA GLY A 94 9.24 -12.03 1.28
C GLY A 94 10.22 -12.09 2.46
N ILE A 95 11.22 -11.19 2.48
CA ILE A 95 12.22 -11.16 3.54
C ILE A 95 11.57 -10.80 4.88
N CYS A 96 10.68 -9.80 4.92
CA CYS A 96 10.03 -9.45 6.18
C CYS A 96 9.11 -10.57 6.68
N LYS A 97 8.41 -11.28 5.78
CA LYS A 97 7.60 -12.47 6.13
C LYS A 97 8.47 -13.56 6.74
N ALA A 98 9.57 -13.92 6.07
CA ALA A 98 10.48 -14.95 6.56
C ALA A 98 11.05 -14.58 7.95
N ASN A 99 11.48 -13.33 8.13
CA ASN A 99 11.96 -12.84 9.43
C ASN A 99 10.88 -12.96 10.51
N MET A 100 9.63 -12.59 10.21
CA MET A 100 8.52 -12.72 11.16
C MET A 100 8.19 -14.19 11.47
N GLU A 101 8.28 -15.10 10.50
CA GLU A 101 8.13 -16.55 10.72
C GLU A 101 9.23 -17.12 11.63
N TYR A 102 10.43 -16.54 11.61
CA TYR A 102 11.52 -16.86 12.55
C TYR A 102 11.40 -16.13 13.91
N GLY A 103 10.29 -15.45 14.17
CA GLY A 103 10.03 -14.74 15.43
C GLY A 103 10.66 -13.36 15.52
N ILE A 104 11.20 -12.82 14.44
CA ILE A 104 11.77 -11.47 14.38
C ILE A 104 10.65 -10.51 14.05
N LEU A 105 10.20 -9.74 15.05
CA LEU A 105 9.02 -8.90 14.92
C LEU A 105 9.35 -7.52 14.30
N PRO A 106 8.34 -6.82 13.74
CA PRO A 106 8.50 -5.43 13.31
C PRO A 106 9.00 -4.51 14.45
N PRO A 107 9.80 -3.47 14.15
CA PRO A 107 10.27 -3.09 12.82
C PRO A 107 11.48 -3.91 12.32
N MET A 108 12.12 -4.71 13.19
CA MET A 108 13.35 -5.44 12.84
C MET A 108 13.17 -6.46 11.73
N SER A 109 11.96 -6.98 11.55
CA SER A 109 11.64 -7.86 10.41
C SER A 109 11.92 -7.22 9.05
N GLY A 110 11.79 -5.90 8.92
CA GLY A 110 12.10 -5.16 7.70
C GLY A 110 13.58 -4.80 7.55
N GLU A 111 14.37 -4.84 8.63
CA GLU A 111 15.76 -4.39 8.66
C GLU A 111 16.76 -5.53 8.54
N LEU A 112 16.54 -6.63 9.28
CA LEU A 112 17.52 -7.69 9.40
C LEU A 112 17.68 -8.45 8.07
N ASN A 113 18.92 -8.53 7.58
CA ASN A 113 19.28 -9.27 6.37
C ASN A 113 18.43 -8.89 5.13
N ASN A 114 17.87 -7.68 5.11
CA ASN A 114 17.01 -7.22 4.03
C ASN A 114 17.75 -6.28 3.08
N ARG A 115 18.29 -6.83 1.98
CA ARG A 115 18.91 -6.04 0.92
C ARG A 115 17.94 -5.10 0.20
N TRP A 116 16.64 -5.36 0.29
CA TRP A 116 15.57 -4.60 -0.36
C TRP A 116 14.92 -3.57 0.57
N LYS A 117 15.49 -3.31 1.76
CA LYS A 117 14.89 -2.39 2.74
C LYS A 117 14.72 -0.94 2.26
N HIS A 118 15.42 -0.56 1.19
CA HIS A 118 15.31 0.75 0.55
C HIS A 118 14.49 0.71 -0.77
N SER A 119 13.82 -0.41 -1.03
CA SER A 119 12.86 -0.55 -2.14
C SER A 119 11.60 0.28 -1.91
N ASN A 120 10.69 0.24 -2.86
CA ASN A 120 9.52 1.11 -2.91
C ASN A 120 8.31 0.59 -2.10
N GLY A 121 8.26 -0.69 -1.75
CA GLY A 121 7.05 -1.33 -1.23
C GLY A 121 6.46 -0.79 0.07
N ALA A 122 7.20 0.04 0.82
CA ALA A 122 6.68 0.75 1.99
C ALA A 122 6.03 2.11 1.62
N TRP A 123 6.75 2.95 0.88
CA TRP A 123 6.32 4.33 0.66
C TRP A 123 5.22 4.46 -0.41
N ILE A 124 5.15 3.52 -1.35
CA ILE A 124 4.08 3.48 -2.35
C ILE A 124 2.70 3.15 -1.76
N ARG A 125 2.62 2.85 -0.45
CA ARG A 125 1.38 2.49 0.26
C ARG A 125 1.15 3.38 1.48
N SER A 126 1.71 4.58 1.47
CA SER A 126 1.75 5.48 2.63
C SER A 126 0.53 6.41 2.70
N GLU A 127 -0.16 6.61 1.58
CA GLU A 127 -1.26 7.56 1.43
C GLU A 127 -2.50 7.21 2.25
N ILE A 128 -2.74 5.94 2.57
CA ILE A 128 -3.79 5.53 3.50
C ILE A 128 -3.67 6.23 4.86
N TRP A 129 -2.45 6.37 5.38
CA TRP A 129 -2.20 7.04 6.66
C TRP A 129 -2.54 8.53 6.58
N ALA A 130 -2.19 9.17 5.46
CA ALA A 130 -2.55 10.57 5.20
C ALA A 130 -4.07 10.77 5.04
N CYS A 131 -4.77 9.80 4.44
CA CYS A 131 -6.23 9.83 4.30
C CYS A 131 -6.96 9.66 5.64
N LEU A 132 -6.39 8.90 6.57
CA LEU A 132 -7.00 8.61 7.88
C LEU A 132 -6.73 9.69 8.92
N ALA A 133 -5.61 10.38 8.82
CA ALA A 133 -5.16 11.40 9.78
C ALA A 133 -4.94 12.79 9.12
N PRO A 134 -5.90 13.33 8.36
CA PRO A 134 -5.71 14.59 7.66
C PRO A 134 -5.51 15.75 8.64
N GLY A 135 -4.40 16.49 8.47
CA GLY A 135 -4.04 17.61 9.35
C GLY A 135 -3.51 17.19 10.72
N HIS A 136 -3.16 15.92 10.90
CA HIS A 136 -2.59 15.36 12.11
C HIS A 136 -1.24 14.68 11.81
N PRO A 137 -0.12 15.45 11.78
CA PRO A 137 1.21 14.90 11.55
C PRO A 137 1.70 14.01 12.69
#